data_AF-A0A3B9ASR7-F1
#
_entry.id   AF-A0A3B9ASR7-F1
#
_cell.length_a   1.000
_cell.length_b   1.000
_cell.length_c   1.000
_cell.angle_alpha   90.00
_cell.angle_beta   90.00
_cell.angle_gamma   90.00
#
_symmetry.space_group_name_H-M   'P 1'
#
loop_
_entity.id
_entity.type
_entity.pdbx_description
1 polymer ?
#
loop_
_entity_poly.entity_id
_entity_poly.type
_entity_poly.pdbx_seq_one_letter_code
_entity_poly.pdbx_strand_id
1 'polypeptide(L)'
;MKQIGYFLLSLFLTGSACTAYPPDPVDGSEDPVFVANFTTDSTYAYQAGVNDLYLFTRVERPSEILVMSGSFAKVKCQDDDCPGNLKFEFWNDNFEDFVSSPDSLFRPRLWRLQDFQSNELRKAAIQWTDSKGRVFRSDWHQGFQDSTSVIITASEPWELNERGDKTWKLDIQFFCFMMDSLQTTEERINGSAVIAVAYR
;
A
#
# COMPACT_ATOMS: atom_id res chain seq x y z
N MET A 1 21.36 -32.37 63.87
CA MET A 1 20.13 -32.88 63.23
C MET A 1 19.90 -32.09 61.96
N LYS A 2 19.81 -32.78 60.82
CA LYS A 2 19.87 -32.21 59.46
C LYS A 2 18.54 -31.53 59.09
N GLN A 3 18.59 -30.27 58.66
CA GLN A 3 17.48 -29.63 57.93
C GLN A 3 17.57 -30.01 56.45
N ILE A 4 16.51 -30.64 55.94
CA ILE A 4 16.34 -31.01 54.53
C ILE A 4 15.63 -29.84 53.86
N GLY A 5 16.35 -29.13 52.98
CA GLY A 5 15.78 -28.10 52.12
C GLY A 5 14.99 -28.72 50.98
N TYR A 6 13.76 -28.25 50.75
CA TYR A 6 13.00 -28.52 49.55
C TYR A 6 13.10 -27.33 48.60
N PHE A 7 13.85 -27.56 47.53
CA PHE A 7 13.98 -26.71 46.35
C PHE A 7 12.72 -26.91 45.51
N LEU A 8 11.73 -26.02 45.61
CA LEU A 8 10.60 -25.99 44.68
C LEU A 8 10.97 -25.07 43.51
N LEU A 9 11.52 -25.73 42.49
CA LEU A 9 11.78 -25.22 41.16
C LEU A 9 10.43 -25.05 40.43
N SER A 10 9.81 -23.89 40.55
CA SER A 10 8.66 -23.52 39.70
C SER A 10 9.16 -23.09 38.33
N LEU A 11 9.06 -24.06 37.42
CA LEU A 11 9.25 -24.04 35.98
C LEU A 11 8.76 -22.73 35.33
N PHE A 12 9.69 -22.03 34.68
CA PHE A 12 9.43 -20.98 33.70
C PHE A 12 8.56 -21.55 32.57
N LEU A 13 7.28 -21.18 32.52
CA LEU A 13 6.43 -21.28 31.33
C LEU A 13 6.41 -19.92 30.64
N THR A 14 7.55 -19.52 30.05
CA THR A 14 7.52 -18.55 28.97
C THR A 14 6.99 -19.27 27.74
N GLY A 15 5.67 -19.27 27.59
CA GLY A 15 5.04 -19.57 26.32
C GLY A 15 5.55 -18.55 25.31
N SER A 16 6.54 -18.96 24.52
CA SER A 16 6.92 -18.31 23.29
C SER A 16 5.68 -18.33 22.39
N ALA A 17 4.91 -17.24 22.42
CA ALA A 17 3.97 -16.93 21.37
C ALA A 17 4.78 -16.61 20.11
N CYS A 18 5.33 -17.64 19.49
CA CYS A 18 5.65 -17.60 18.08
C CYS A 18 4.30 -17.56 17.37
N THR A 19 3.78 -16.37 17.11
CA THR A 19 2.83 -16.19 16.01
C THR A 19 3.51 -16.78 14.80
N ALA A 20 2.96 -17.88 14.26
CA ALA A 20 3.39 -18.40 12.98
C ALA A 20 3.38 -17.21 12.02
N TYR A 21 4.57 -16.83 11.52
CA TYR A 21 4.64 -16.00 10.33
C TYR A 21 3.73 -16.69 9.31
N PRO A 22 2.80 -15.98 8.64
CA PRO A 22 2.09 -16.60 7.55
C PRO A 22 3.14 -17.22 6.62
N PRO A 23 2.93 -18.47 6.17
CA PRO A 23 3.89 -19.11 5.28
C PRO A 23 4.18 -18.14 4.15
N ASP A 24 5.46 -18.01 3.79
CA ASP A 24 5.84 -17.25 2.59
C ASP A 24 4.89 -17.67 1.47
N PRO A 25 4.32 -16.72 0.72
CA PRO A 25 3.40 -17.05 -0.37
C PRO A 25 4.06 -18.14 -1.21
N VAL A 26 3.36 -19.25 -1.38
CA VAL A 26 3.91 -20.44 -2.03
C VAL A 26 4.51 -20.01 -3.37
N ASP A 27 5.83 -20.10 -3.47
CA ASP A 27 6.54 -19.90 -4.73
C ASP A 27 5.86 -20.77 -5.80
N GLY A 28 5.18 -20.14 -6.76
CA GLY A 28 4.51 -20.84 -7.85
C GLY A 28 2.99 -20.86 -7.85
N SER A 29 2.29 -19.93 -7.20
CA SER A 29 0.96 -19.54 -7.72
C SER A 29 1.17 -19.03 -9.15
N GLU A 30 0.63 -19.74 -10.15
CA GLU A 30 0.77 -19.36 -11.57
C GLU A 30 0.23 -17.95 -11.84
N ASP A 31 -0.69 -17.48 -10.98
CA ASP A 31 -1.23 -16.14 -11.02
C ASP A 31 -0.78 -15.33 -9.80
N PRO A 32 -0.07 -14.21 -9.99
CA PRO A 32 0.22 -13.29 -8.91
C PRO A 32 -1.05 -12.63 -8.38
N VAL A 33 -1.12 -12.50 -7.06
CA VAL A 33 -2.26 -11.88 -6.38
C VAL A 33 -2.36 -10.38 -6.69
N PHE A 34 -1.20 -9.71 -6.85
CA PHE A 34 -1.12 -8.28 -7.13
C PHE A 34 -0.05 -7.99 -8.17
N VAL A 35 -0.40 -7.09 -9.09
CA VAL A 35 0.46 -6.68 -10.21
C VAL A 35 0.36 -5.18 -10.42
N ALA A 36 1.43 -4.56 -10.88
CA ALA A 36 1.41 -3.21 -11.40
C ALA A 36 2.25 -3.13 -12.67
N ASN A 37 1.65 -2.65 -13.75
CA ASN A 37 2.31 -2.44 -15.02
C ASN A 37 2.20 -0.97 -15.38
N PHE A 38 3.33 -0.31 -15.62
CA PHE A 38 3.34 1.10 -15.96
C PHE A 38 4.55 1.48 -16.79
N THR A 39 4.42 2.58 -17.51
CA THR A 39 5.47 3.14 -18.34
C THR A 39 5.87 4.51 -17.83
N THR A 40 7.18 4.73 -17.76
CA THR A 40 7.82 6.04 -17.60
C THR A 40 8.73 6.25 -18.84
N ASP A 41 9.93 6.82 -18.71
CA ASP A 41 11.04 6.60 -19.66
C ASP A 41 11.34 5.11 -19.94
N SER A 42 10.89 4.20 -19.07
CA SER A 42 11.01 2.74 -19.23
C SER A 42 9.73 2.01 -18.85
N THR A 43 9.55 0.79 -19.35
CA THR A 43 8.43 -0.07 -18.94
C THR A 43 8.78 -0.83 -17.68
N TYR A 44 7.90 -0.78 -16.69
CA TYR A 44 8.01 -1.48 -15.42
C TYR A 44 6.84 -2.43 -15.24
N ALA A 45 7.15 -3.65 -14.80
CA ALA A 45 6.18 -4.70 -14.50
C ALA A 45 6.51 -5.31 -13.14
N TYR A 46 5.65 -5.03 -12.17
CA TYR A 46 5.78 -5.43 -10.78
C TYR A 46 4.77 -6.50 -10.46
N GLN A 47 5.26 -7.54 -9.79
CA GLN A 47 4.49 -8.72 -9.44
C GLN A 47 4.88 -9.11 -8.02
N ALA A 48 3.90 -9.11 -7.12
CA ALA A 48 4.14 -9.56 -5.74
C ALA A 48 4.57 -11.04 -5.74
N GLY A 49 5.56 -11.39 -4.91
CA GLY A 49 6.22 -12.69 -4.84
C GLY A 49 7.36 -12.89 -5.85
N VAL A 50 7.59 -12.00 -6.81
CA VAL A 50 8.64 -12.14 -7.83
C VAL A 50 9.82 -11.22 -7.53
N ASN A 51 11.06 -11.74 -7.63
CA ASN A 51 12.29 -10.98 -7.38
C ASN A 51 12.34 -10.29 -6.00
N ASP A 52 11.86 -10.98 -4.96
CA ASP A 52 11.72 -10.48 -3.60
C ASP A 52 10.82 -9.23 -3.48
N LEU A 53 9.95 -8.96 -4.45
CA LEU A 53 9.00 -7.85 -4.43
C LEU A 53 7.70 -8.27 -3.76
N TYR A 54 7.20 -7.47 -2.84
CA TYR A 54 5.95 -7.72 -2.10
C TYR A 54 5.07 -6.48 -2.11
N LEU A 55 3.77 -6.68 -1.93
CA LEU A 55 2.84 -5.60 -1.70
C LEU A 55 2.72 -5.36 -0.18
N PHE A 56 3.27 -4.24 0.28
CA PHE A 56 3.14 -3.79 1.65
C PHE A 56 1.91 -2.90 1.77
N THR A 57 0.97 -3.28 2.64
CA THR A 57 -0.26 -2.53 2.88
C THR A 57 -0.22 -1.87 4.25
N ARG A 58 -0.69 -0.64 4.35
CA ARG A 58 -0.69 0.09 5.62
C ARG A 58 -1.84 1.08 5.72
N VAL A 59 -2.23 1.33 6.96
CA VAL A 59 -3.24 2.32 7.34
C VAL A 59 -2.64 3.22 8.40
N GLU A 60 -2.60 4.52 8.13
CA GLU A 60 -2.07 5.54 9.03
C GLU A 60 -3.16 6.57 9.37
N ARG A 61 -3.03 7.19 10.55
CA ARG A 61 -3.97 8.21 11.05
C ARG A 61 -3.25 9.40 11.69
N PRO A 62 -2.56 10.23 10.90
CA PRO A 62 -1.71 11.28 11.44
C PRO A 62 -2.48 12.45 12.06
N SER A 63 -3.71 12.76 11.63
CA SER A 63 -4.50 13.89 12.16
C SER A 63 -5.88 13.96 11.49
N GLU A 64 -6.84 13.14 11.94
CA GLU A 64 -8.21 12.99 11.38
C GLU A 64 -8.32 12.45 9.95
N ILE A 65 -7.22 12.43 9.21
CA ILE A 65 -7.16 11.88 7.86
C ILE A 65 -6.77 10.41 7.94
N LEU A 66 -7.56 9.55 7.31
CA LEU A 66 -7.20 8.15 7.06
C LEU A 66 -6.31 8.10 5.82
N VAL A 67 -5.09 7.58 5.97
CA VAL A 67 -4.20 7.31 4.84
C VAL A 67 -4.11 5.81 4.63
N MET A 68 -4.63 5.33 3.52
CA MET A 68 -4.44 3.96 3.09
C MET A 68 -3.39 3.91 2.02
N SER A 69 -2.50 2.94 2.10
CA SER A 69 -1.50 2.76 1.05
C SER A 69 -1.12 1.32 0.79
N GLY A 70 -0.77 1.08 -0.46
CA GLY A 70 -0.16 -0.14 -0.96
C GLY A 70 1.14 0.23 -1.67
N SER A 71 2.23 -0.44 -1.31
CA SER A 71 3.57 -0.20 -1.87
C SER A 71 4.16 -1.50 -2.40
N PHE A 72 4.53 -1.53 -3.68
CA PHE A 72 5.37 -2.60 -4.22
C PHE A 72 6.82 -2.30 -3.89
N ALA A 73 7.42 -3.07 -2.98
CA ALA A 73 8.80 -2.89 -2.53
C ALA A 73 9.49 -4.23 -2.26
N LYS A 74 10.83 -4.22 -2.12
CA LYS A 74 11.57 -5.44 -1.80
C LYS A 74 11.46 -5.80 -0.32
N VAL A 75 11.57 -7.08 0.05
CA VAL A 75 11.52 -7.55 1.47
C VAL A 75 12.45 -6.79 2.41
N LYS A 76 13.62 -6.36 1.93
CA LYS A 76 14.63 -5.66 2.74
C LYS A 76 14.44 -4.14 2.81
N CYS A 77 13.30 -3.63 2.37
CA CYS A 77 12.94 -2.21 2.42
C CYS A 77 12.26 -1.89 3.75
N GLN A 78 13.02 -1.37 4.72
CA GLN A 78 12.49 -1.17 6.08
C GLN A 78 11.44 -0.06 6.22
N ASP A 79 11.24 0.82 5.23
CA ASP A 79 10.30 1.96 5.35
C ASP A 79 9.56 2.27 4.03
N ASP A 80 9.39 1.27 3.17
CA ASP A 80 8.89 1.42 1.79
C ASP A 80 9.70 2.34 0.89
N ASP A 81 10.68 3.12 1.36
CA ASP A 81 11.42 4.12 0.59
C ASP A 81 12.64 3.52 -0.13
N CYS A 82 12.34 2.70 -1.14
CA CYS A 82 13.31 1.91 -1.85
C CYS A 82 13.37 2.24 -3.33
N PRO A 83 14.57 2.18 -3.93
CA PRO A 83 14.71 2.27 -5.37
C PRO A 83 13.84 1.22 -6.08
N GLY A 84 13.05 1.68 -7.04
CA GLY A 84 12.08 0.87 -7.75
C GLY A 84 10.80 0.59 -6.98
N ASN A 85 10.33 1.44 -6.07
CA ASN A 85 9.02 1.26 -5.43
C ASN A 85 7.90 1.96 -6.21
N LEU A 86 6.70 1.39 -6.19
CA LEU A 86 5.48 2.07 -6.62
C LEU A 86 4.49 2.08 -5.46
N LYS A 87 4.02 3.26 -5.07
CA LYS A 87 3.14 3.45 -3.93
C LYS A 87 1.88 4.22 -4.32
N PHE A 88 0.74 3.72 -3.87
CA PHE A 88 -0.56 4.37 -3.98
C PHE A 88 -0.99 4.84 -2.61
N GLU A 89 -1.50 6.07 -2.51
CA GLU A 89 -2.02 6.64 -1.28
C GLU A 89 -3.41 7.25 -1.50
N PHE A 90 -4.30 7.00 -0.54
CA PHE A 90 -5.68 7.48 -0.54
C PHE A 90 -5.99 8.15 0.79
N TRP A 91 -6.45 9.40 0.76
CA TRP A 91 -6.76 10.20 1.95
C TRP A 91 -8.27 10.44 2.05
N ASN A 92 -8.83 10.16 3.22
CA ASN A 92 -10.25 10.34 3.53
C ASN A 92 -10.41 11.09 4.87
N ASP A 93 -11.30 12.09 4.92
CA ASP A 93 -11.58 12.90 6.12
C ASP A 93 -12.64 12.26 7.05
N ASN A 94 -13.45 11.31 6.57
CA ASN A 94 -14.52 10.66 7.31
C ASN A 94 -14.31 9.14 7.43
N PHE A 95 -13.69 8.76 8.55
CA PHE A 95 -13.33 7.38 8.85
C PHE A 95 -14.54 6.48 9.19
N GLU A 96 -15.57 7.00 9.86
CA GLU A 96 -16.65 6.16 10.40
C GLU A 96 -17.49 5.50 9.29
N ASP A 97 -17.65 6.21 8.18
CA ASP A 97 -18.32 5.68 6.98
C ASP A 97 -17.46 4.62 6.25
N PHE A 98 -16.14 4.70 6.38
CA PHE A 98 -15.23 3.75 5.73
C PHE A 98 -15.15 2.40 6.46
N VAL A 99 -15.08 2.41 7.80
CA VAL A 99 -15.10 1.16 8.61
C VAL A 99 -16.34 0.33 8.31
N SER A 100 -17.45 1.02 8.05
CA SER A 100 -18.75 0.41 7.83
C SER A 100 -19.02 0.03 6.37
N SER A 101 -18.43 0.72 5.39
CA SER A 101 -18.73 0.53 3.96
C SER A 101 -17.57 0.97 3.03
N PRO A 102 -16.47 0.20 2.91
CA PRO A 102 -15.39 0.51 1.96
C PRO A 102 -15.86 0.56 0.50
N ASP A 103 -16.96 -0.16 0.20
CA ASP A 103 -17.61 -0.16 -1.10
C ASP A 103 -18.14 1.22 -1.48
N SER A 104 -18.50 2.09 -0.54
CA SER A 104 -18.94 3.46 -0.84
C SER A 104 -17.80 4.32 -1.38
N LEU A 105 -16.62 4.18 -0.76
CA LEU A 105 -15.41 4.90 -1.14
C LEU A 105 -14.88 4.40 -2.47
N PHE A 106 -14.77 3.09 -2.66
CA PHE A 106 -14.06 2.50 -3.80
C PHE A 106 -14.96 2.07 -4.96
N ARG A 107 -16.17 2.64 -5.10
CA ARG A 107 -17.02 2.33 -6.27
C ARG A 107 -16.26 2.61 -7.55
N PRO A 108 -16.45 1.79 -8.60
CA PRO A 108 -15.87 2.06 -9.90
C PRO A 108 -16.21 3.48 -10.36
N ARG A 109 -15.20 4.35 -10.40
CA ARG A 109 -15.34 5.75 -10.81
C ARG A 109 -14.00 6.32 -11.26
N LEU A 110 -14.10 7.30 -12.16
CA LEU A 110 -12.98 8.16 -12.53
C LEU A 110 -12.73 9.15 -11.39
N TRP A 111 -11.53 9.12 -10.83
CA TRP A 111 -11.06 10.13 -9.91
C TRP A 111 -10.07 11.04 -10.64
N ARG A 112 -10.44 12.29 -10.86
CA ARG A 112 -9.45 13.32 -11.18
C ARG A 112 -8.91 13.86 -9.88
N LEU A 113 -7.65 14.29 -9.86
CA LEU A 113 -7.11 14.90 -8.65
C LEU A 113 -7.85 16.19 -8.23
N GLN A 114 -8.64 16.76 -9.13
CA GLN A 114 -9.51 17.91 -8.85
C GLN A 114 -10.88 17.54 -8.25
N ASP A 115 -11.34 16.30 -8.41
CA ASP A 115 -12.70 15.88 -8.01
C ASP A 115 -12.82 15.60 -6.50
N PHE A 116 -11.75 15.81 -5.73
CA PHE A 116 -11.70 15.56 -4.28
C PHE A 116 -12.46 16.57 -3.40
N GLN A 117 -13.51 17.17 -3.94
CA GLN A 117 -14.49 17.96 -3.19
C GLN A 117 -15.65 17.07 -2.66
N SER A 118 -15.65 15.76 -2.94
CA SER A 118 -16.57 14.82 -2.30
C SER A 118 -16.11 14.52 -0.87
N ASN A 119 -17.03 14.52 0.10
CA ASN A 119 -16.76 14.15 1.50
C ASN A 119 -16.23 12.72 1.72
N GLU A 120 -16.05 11.95 0.64
CA GLU A 120 -15.65 10.54 0.66
C GLU A 120 -14.13 10.37 0.44
N LEU A 121 -13.51 11.04 -0.53
CA LEU A 121 -12.06 10.98 -0.76
C LEU A 121 -11.51 12.38 -1.00
N ARG A 122 -10.57 12.80 -0.15
CA ARG A 122 -9.96 14.13 -0.17
C ARG A 122 -8.72 14.21 -1.07
N LYS A 123 -8.03 13.09 -1.25
CA LYS A 123 -6.81 13.07 -2.05
C LYS A 123 -6.49 11.65 -2.50
N ALA A 124 -5.84 11.55 -3.65
CA ALA A 124 -5.06 10.39 -4.04
C ALA A 124 -3.71 10.88 -4.55
N ALA A 125 -2.70 10.03 -4.44
CA ALA A 125 -1.37 10.31 -4.94
C ALA A 125 -0.70 9.01 -5.30
N ILE A 126 0.15 9.10 -6.32
CA ILE A 126 1.04 8.03 -6.71
C ILE A 126 2.45 8.53 -6.49
N GLN A 127 3.26 7.69 -5.87
CA GLN A 127 4.68 7.90 -5.67
C GLN A 127 5.45 6.81 -6.41
N TRP A 128 6.46 7.24 -7.16
CA TRP A 128 7.43 6.37 -7.82
C TRP A 128 8.82 6.72 -7.30
N THR A 129 9.57 5.72 -6.84
CA THR A 129 10.99 5.90 -6.50
C THR A 129 11.81 5.19 -7.55
N ASP A 130 12.63 5.93 -8.29
CA ASP A 130 13.40 5.35 -9.39
C ASP A 130 14.56 4.47 -8.89
N SER A 131 15.27 3.82 -9.83
CA SER A 131 16.43 2.97 -9.52
C SER A 131 17.60 3.70 -8.84
N LYS A 132 17.62 5.05 -8.86
CA LYS A 132 18.63 5.90 -8.22
C LYS A 132 18.16 6.41 -6.85
N GLY A 133 16.95 6.05 -6.41
CA GLY A 133 16.36 6.54 -5.17
C GLY A 133 15.72 7.93 -5.28
N ARG A 134 15.53 8.47 -6.49
CA ARG A 134 14.81 9.73 -6.67
C ARG A 134 13.33 9.46 -6.55
N VAL A 135 12.68 10.20 -5.66
CA VAL A 135 11.23 10.12 -5.43
C VAL A 135 10.52 11.10 -6.34
N PHE A 136 9.47 10.63 -6.99
CA PHE A 136 8.55 11.39 -7.80
C PHE A 136 7.15 11.26 -7.24
N ARG A 137 6.39 12.36 -7.18
CA ARG A 137 5.00 12.33 -6.69
C ARG A 137 4.06 13.16 -7.55
N SER A 138 2.85 12.65 -7.70
CA SER A 138 1.78 13.30 -8.47
C SER A 138 1.15 14.51 -7.77
N ASP A 139 1.36 14.67 -6.47
CA ASP A 139 0.73 15.68 -5.63
C ASP A 139 1.66 16.84 -5.22
N TRP A 140 2.91 16.84 -5.66
CA TRP A 140 3.87 17.90 -5.34
C TRP A 140 3.74 19.15 -6.21
N HIS A 141 3.13 19.06 -7.39
CA HIS A 141 2.89 20.22 -8.24
C HIS A 141 1.39 20.44 -8.50
N GLN A 142 0.87 21.57 -8.03
CA GLN A 142 -0.55 21.89 -8.14
C GLN A 142 -1.01 22.05 -9.59
N GLY A 143 -0.14 22.49 -10.51
CA GLY A 143 -0.47 22.67 -11.93
C GLY A 143 -0.75 21.37 -12.70
N PHE A 144 -0.44 20.22 -12.12
CA PHE A 144 -0.59 18.91 -12.77
C PHE A 144 -1.81 18.12 -12.32
N GLN A 145 -2.58 18.66 -11.38
CA GLN A 145 -3.79 18.02 -10.87
C GLN A 145 -4.83 17.81 -11.98
N ASP A 146 -4.83 18.67 -13.00
CA ASP A 146 -5.77 18.61 -14.12
C ASP A 146 -5.46 17.52 -15.13
N SER A 147 -4.19 17.16 -15.22
CA SER A 147 -3.69 16.17 -16.17
C SER A 147 -3.39 14.83 -15.52
N THR A 148 -3.68 14.69 -14.23
CA THR A 148 -3.50 13.44 -13.47
C THR A 148 -4.85 12.81 -13.13
N SER A 149 -4.99 11.52 -13.44
CA SER A 149 -6.17 10.72 -13.15
C SER A 149 -5.80 9.37 -12.53
N VAL A 150 -6.66 8.93 -11.62
CA VAL A 150 -6.68 7.59 -11.05
C VAL A 150 -8.09 7.06 -11.22
N ILE A 151 -8.26 5.90 -11.82
CA ILE A 151 -9.56 5.30 -12.11
C ILE A 151 -9.61 4.00 -11.35
N ILE A 152 -10.58 3.86 -10.45
CA ILE A 152 -10.89 2.56 -9.88
C ILE A 152 -11.85 1.89 -10.85
N THR A 153 -11.42 0.80 -11.48
CA THR A 153 -12.22 0.06 -12.48
C THR A 153 -13.00 -1.08 -11.86
N ALA A 154 -12.50 -1.64 -10.75
CA ALA A 154 -13.20 -2.63 -9.94
C ALA A 154 -12.75 -2.51 -8.47
N SER A 155 -13.61 -2.91 -7.55
CA SER A 155 -13.24 -3.06 -6.15
C SER A 155 -14.09 -4.10 -5.46
N GLU A 156 -13.48 -4.83 -4.52
CA GLU A 156 -14.13 -5.91 -3.79
C GLU A 156 -13.43 -6.15 -2.44
N PRO A 157 -14.14 -6.70 -1.43
CA PRO A 157 -13.48 -7.23 -0.24
C PRO A 157 -12.43 -8.27 -0.63
N TRP A 158 -11.32 -8.31 0.11
CA TRP A 158 -10.24 -9.24 -0.13
C TRP A 158 -9.83 -9.99 1.15
N GLU A 159 -8.88 -10.91 1.02
CA GLU A 159 -8.32 -11.70 2.12
C GLU A 159 -7.65 -10.81 3.19
N LEU A 160 -7.39 -11.39 4.36
CA LEU A 160 -6.64 -10.70 5.40
C LEU A 160 -5.17 -10.52 5.00
N ASN A 161 -4.54 -9.42 5.40
CA ASN A 161 -3.09 -9.28 5.24
C ASN A 161 -2.32 -10.13 6.29
N GLU A 162 -0.99 -10.10 6.22
CA GLU A 162 -0.09 -10.82 7.13
C GLU A 162 -0.24 -10.43 8.61
N ARG A 163 -0.88 -9.28 8.89
CA ARG A 163 -1.20 -8.80 10.25
C ARG A 163 -2.61 -9.18 10.69
N GLY A 164 -3.39 -9.84 9.85
CA GLY A 164 -4.79 -10.16 10.09
C GLY A 164 -5.75 -8.98 9.90
N ASP A 165 -5.29 -7.85 9.34
CA ASP A 165 -6.16 -6.73 9.01
C ASP A 165 -7.01 -7.10 7.78
N LYS A 166 -8.26 -6.62 7.72
CA LYS A 166 -9.08 -6.75 6.51
C LYS A 166 -8.46 -5.93 5.39
N THR A 167 -8.56 -6.42 4.16
CA THR A 167 -8.10 -5.68 2.99
C THR A 167 -9.18 -5.55 1.93
N TRP A 168 -9.07 -4.51 1.12
CA TRP A 168 -9.95 -4.24 0.00
C TRP A 168 -9.14 -4.24 -1.28
N LYS A 169 -9.52 -5.06 -2.25
CA LYS A 169 -8.85 -5.15 -3.54
C LYS A 169 -9.38 -4.06 -4.46
N LEU A 170 -8.46 -3.44 -5.20
CA LEU A 170 -8.70 -2.36 -6.14
C LEU A 170 -8.02 -2.68 -7.46
N ASP A 171 -8.79 -2.63 -8.53
CA ASP A 171 -8.27 -2.58 -9.89
C ASP A 171 -8.21 -1.11 -10.29
N ILE A 172 -7.02 -0.64 -10.62
CA ILE A 172 -6.71 0.77 -10.82
C ILE A 172 -6.12 0.96 -12.21
N GLN A 173 -6.58 1.98 -12.93
CA GLN A 173 -5.84 2.58 -14.05
C GLN A 173 -5.38 3.97 -13.63
N PHE A 174 -4.19 4.37 -14.04
CA PHE A 174 -3.66 5.68 -13.69
C PHE A 174 -2.88 6.30 -14.83
N PHE A 175 -2.95 7.63 -14.86
CA PHE A 175 -2.17 8.48 -15.74
C PHE A 175 -1.77 9.69 -14.93
N CYS A 176 -0.49 9.87 -14.63
CA CYS A 176 -0.03 10.92 -13.72
C CYS A 176 1.17 11.65 -14.28
N PHE A 177 1.14 12.96 -14.06
CA PHE A 177 2.31 13.81 -14.11
C PHE A 177 2.88 13.88 -12.70
N MET A 178 4.15 13.57 -12.56
CA MET A 178 4.85 13.57 -11.28
C MET A 178 6.01 14.55 -11.32
N MET A 179 6.34 15.08 -10.15
CA MET A 179 7.52 15.92 -9.96
C MET A 179 8.46 15.29 -8.97
N ASP A 180 9.75 15.57 -9.09
CA ASP A 180 10.72 15.28 -8.04
C ASP A 180 10.54 16.22 -6.84
N SER A 181 11.22 15.91 -5.73
CA SER A 181 11.09 16.69 -4.49
C SER A 181 11.56 18.14 -4.62
N LEU A 182 12.43 18.41 -5.60
CA LEU A 182 12.93 19.74 -5.92
C LEU A 182 12.05 20.49 -6.93
N GLN A 183 11.03 19.84 -7.50
CA GLN A 183 10.16 20.36 -8.56
C GLN A 183 10.93 20.85 -9.80
N THR A 184 12.01 20.15 -10.15
CA THR A 184 12.87 20.46 -11.30
C THR A 184 12.70 19.48 -12.45
N THR A 185 12.23 18.26 -12.17
CA THR A 185 12.10 17.18 -13.14
C THR A 185 10.67 16.68 -13.17
N GLU A 186 10.07 16.70 -14.36
CA GLU A 186 8.77 16.08 -14.64
C GLU A 186 8.98 14.64 -15.11
N GLU A 187 8.19 13.72 -14.57
CA GLU A 187 8.08 12.34 -15.06
C GLU A 187 6.60 12.05 -15.35
N ARG A 188 6.32 11.32 -16.44
CA ARG A 188 4.98 10.84 -16.75
C ARG A 188 4.90 9.37 -16.47
N ILE A 189 3.89 8.96 -15.70
CA ILE A 189 3.55 7.55 -15.50
C ILE A 189 2.17 7.26 -16.02
N ASN A 190 2.01 6.13 -16.69
CA ASN A 190 0.71 5.62 -17.06
C ASN A 190 0.70 4.11 -16.96
N GLY A 191 -0.39 3.54 -16.46
CA GLY A 191 -0.41 2.13 -16.17
C GLY A 191 -1.70 1.63 -15.52
N SER A 192 -1.61 0.39 -15.06
CA SER A 192 -2.66 -0.28 -14.32
C SER A 192 -2.07 -1.06 -13.15
N ALA A 193 -2.81 -1.16 -12.05
CA ALA A 193 -2.42 -1.97 -10.92
C ALA A 193 -3.63 -2.70 -10.33
N VAL A 194 -3.40 -3.91 -9.84
CA VAL A 194 -4.28 -4.61 -8.91
C VAL A 194 -3.56 -4.57 -7.58
N ILE A 195 -4.17 -3.91 -6.58
CA ILE A 195 -3.62 -3.78 -5.23
C ILE A 195 -4.68 -4.16 -4.20
N ALA A 196 -4.25 -4.60 -3.02
CA ALA A 196 -5.07 -4.57 -1.83
C ALA A 196 -4.61 -3.44 -0.91
N VAL A 197 -5.56 -2.75 -0.29
CA VAL A 197 -5.29 -1.78 0.76
C VAL A 197 -5.93 -2.25 2.06
N ALA A 198 -5.17 -2.19 3.14
CA ALA A 198 -5.68 -2.54 4.45
C ALA A 198 -6.73 -1.52 4.92
N TYR A 199 -7.69 -1.97 5.72
CA TYR A 199 -8.66 -1.13 6.41
C TYR A 199 -8.99 -1.68 7.80
N ARG A 200 -9.60 -0.86 8.64
CA ARG A 200 -10.00 -1.21 10.01
C ARG A 200 -11.46 -0.92 10.23
#